data_AF-A0A2E4JIJ5-F1
#
_entry.id   AF-A0A2E4JIJ5-F1
#
_cell.length_a   1.000
_cell.length_b   1.000
_cell.length_c   1.000
_cell.angle_alpha   90.00
_cell.angle_beta   90.00
_cell.angle_gamma   90.00
#
_symmetry.space_group_name_H-M   'P 1'
#
loop_
_entity.id
_entity.type
_entity.pdbx_description
1 polymer ?
#
loop_
_entity_poly.entity_id
_entity_poly.type
_entity_poly.pdbx_seq_one_letter_code
_entity_poly.pdbx_strand_id
1 'polypeptide(L)'
;MLNVLRPTCCFAFALAFCVSLGPNQAARAQTPRVAEAPLTQFYQQLERTIISGRAIAYLAMLSPSMAAQPSTRQFVARNIVAGVTNVTIKELGRLPLSDVPEGQGYAVLMEVFREQRLAGNVATWLLNVRRDIDPLTNQPFRDG
;
A
#
# COMPACT_ATOMS: atom_id res chain seq x y z
N MET A 1 -3.03 33.44 64.68
CA MET A 1 -2.33 34.74 64.74
C MET A 1 -1.62 34.95 63.41
N LEU A 2 -1.85 36.08 62.75
CA LEU A 2 -1.16 36.55 61.55
C LEU A 2 0.35 36.70 61.83
N ASN A 3 1.23 36.37 60.87
CA ASN A 3 1.87 37.42 60.09
C ASN A 3 2.64 36.92 58.87
N VAL A 4 2.46 37.66 57.78
CA VAL A 4 3.13 37.59 56.48
C VAL A 4 4.45 38.36 56.57
N LEU A 5 5.52 37.86 55.94
CA LEU A 5 6.45 38.70 55.14
C LEU A 5 7.39 37.82 54.28
N ARG A 6 7.21 37.91 52.95
CA ARG A 6 8.23 37.66 51.92
C ARG A 6 9.05 38.95 51.74
N PRO A 7 10.34 38.95 51.34
CA PRO A 7 10.77 38.65 49.96
C PRO A 7 12.14 37.93 49.83
N THR A 8 12.31 36.96 48.92
CA THR A 8 12.88 37.09 47.55
C THR A 8 14.35 37.53 47.47
N CYS A 9 15.25 36.59 47.15
CA CYS A 9 16.31 36.69 46.13
C CYS A 9 17.15 35.40 46.17
N CYS A 10 16.92 34.49 45.22
CA CYS A 10 17.75 34.33 44.02
C CYS A 10 19.11 33.68 44.33
N PHE A 11 19.19 32.35 44.23
CA PHE A 11 20.29 31.68 43.52
C PHE A 11 19.78 30.33 43.02
N ALA A 12 19.32 30.35 41.77
CA ALA A 12 18.93 29.17 41.02
C ALA A 12 20.20 28.37 40.68
N PHE A 13 20.36 27.18 41.25
CA PHE A 13 21.31 26.19 40.74
C PHE A 13 20.66 25.47 39.57
N ALA A 14 20.98 25.94 38.36
CA ALA A 14 20.67 25.27 37.11
C ALA A 14 21.53 24.00 36.99
N LEU A 15 20.93 22.82 37.19
CA LEU A 15 21.56 21.57 36.80
C LEU A 15 21.16 21.27 35.35
N ALA A 16 22.05 21.60 34.43
CA ALA A 16 21.93 21.32 33.01
C ALA A 16 21.91 19.80 32.77
N PHE A 17 20.74 19.25 32.43
CA PHE A 17 20.64 17.91 31.89
C PHE A 17 20.94 17.99 30.39
N CYS A 18 22.20 17.76 30.00
CA CYS A 18 22.61 17.69 28.61
C CYS A 18 21.90 16.51 27.93
N VAL A 19 20.90 16.84 27.12
CA VAL A 19 20.30 15.96 26.12
C VAL A 19 21.37 15.61 25.09
N SER A 20 21.96 14.42 25.18
CA SER A 20 22.75 13.86 24.07
C SER A 20 21.79 13.25 23.05
N LEU A 21 21.15 14.11 22.25
CA LEU A 21 20.55 13.74 20.97
C LEU A 21 21.69 13.36 20.02
N GLY A 22 22.12 12.11 20.06
CA GLY A 22 23.01 11.56 19.04
C GLY A 22 22.23 11.41 17.73
N PRO A 23 22.68 12.01 16.62
CA PRO A 23 22.04 11.80 15.32
C PRO A 23 22.47 10.43 14.80
N ASN A 24 21.89 9.34 15.32
CA ASN A 24 21.81 8.08 14.58
C ASN A 24 20.64 8.16 13.59
N GLN A 25 20.63 9.21 12.76
CA GLN A 25 20.05 9.08 11.44
C GLN A 25 21.03 8.19 10.68
N ALA A 26 20.81 6.88 10.75
CA ALA A 26 21.26 6.01 9.69
C ALA A 26 20.62 6.54 8.40
N ALA A 27 21.34 7.43 7.72
CA ALA A 27 21.11 7.75 6.33
C ALA A 27 21.24 6.41 5.60
N ARG A 28 20.11 5.71 5.44
CA ARG A 28 20.00 4.67 4.43
C ARG A 28 20.38 5.38 3.15
N ALA A 29 21.56 5.06 2.62
CA ALA A 29 21.96 5.45 1.30
C ALA A 29 20.77 5.14 0.40
N GLN A 30 20.15 6.18 -0.14
CA GLN A 30 19.18 6.04 -1.21
C GLN A 30 20.01 5.65 -2.42
N THR A 31 20.26 4.35 -2.59
CA THR A 31 20.65 3.80 -3.89
C THR A 31 19.70 4.41 -4.92
N PRO A 32 20.17 4.84 -6.10
CA PRO A 32 19.30 5.37 -7.13
C PRO A 32 18.15 4.38 -7.34
N ARG A 33 16.95 4.74 -6.85
CA ARG A 33 15.79 3.86 -6.97
C ARG A 33 15.48 3.80 -8.45
N VAL A 34 15.57 2.62 -9.05
CA VAL A 34 15.09 2.40 -10.41
C VAL A 34 13.67 2.98 -10.47
N ALA A 35 13.43 3.89 -11.42
CA ALA A 35 12.14 4.56 -11.50
C ALA A 35 11.04 3.52 -11.65
N GLU A 36 10.14 3.47 -10.67
CA GLU A 36 9.09 2.47 -10.65
C GLU A 36 8.11 2.69 -11.79
N ALA A 37 7.71 1.61 -12.44
CA ALA A 37 6.76 1.71 -13.54
C ALA A 37 5.42 2.30 -13.05
N PRO A 38 4.79 3.19 -13.84
CA PRO A 38 3.47 3.70 -13.49
C PRO A 38 2.43 2.57 -13.49
N LEU A 39 1.55 2.58 -12.49
CA LEU A 39 0.45 1.61 -12.33
C LEU A 39 -0.93 2.22 -12.58
N THR A 40 -1.01 3.46 -13.07
CA THR A 40 -2.28 4.17 -13.30
C THR A 40 -3.25 3.38 -14.18
N GLN A 41 -2.77 2.81 -15.28
CA GLN A 41 -3.61 1.99 -16.17
C GLN A 41 -4.10 0.71 -15.48
N PHE A 42 -3.25 0.09 -14.64
CA PHE A 42 -3.63 -1.08 -13.86
C PHE A 42 -4.72 -0.73 -12.84
N TYR A 43 -4.61 0.39 -12.12
CA TYR A 43 -5.63 0.84 -11.17
C TYR A 43 -6.95 1.16 -11.85
N GLN A 44 -6.94 1.87 -12.98
CA GLN A 44 -8.15 2.14 -13.76
C GLN A 44 -8.82 0.84 -14.23
N GLN A 45 -8.03 -0.15 -14.65
CA GLN A 45 -8.56 -1.44 -15.03
C GLN A 45 -9.16 -2.19 -13.84
N LEU A 46 -8.48 -2.16 -12.68
CA LEU A 46 -8.97 -2.78 -11.44
C LEU A 46 -10.28 -2.14 -10.96
N GLU A 47 -10.39 -0.81 -10.99
CA GLU A 47 -11.62 -0.07 -10.67
C GLU A 47 -12.78 -0.52 -11.57
N ARG A 48 -12.58 -0.51 -12.90
CA ARG A 48 -13.59 -0.98 -13.86
C ARG A 48 -14.01 -2.43 -13.61
N THR A 49 -13.04 -3.29 -13.28
CA THR A 49 -13.30 -4.69 -12.96
C THR A 49 -14.15 -4.84 -11.70
N ILE A 50 -13.85 -4.11 -10.62
CA ILE A 50 -14.64 -4.16 -9.37
C ILE A 50 -16.05 -3.61 -9.62
N ILE A 51 -16.18 -2.48 -10.34
CA ILE A 51 -17.48 -1.89 -10.71
C ILE A 51 -18.33 -2.86 -11.52
N SER A 52 -17.72 -3.64 -12.42
CA SER A 52 -18.46 -4.62 -13.22
C SER A 52 -19.17 -5.68 -12.36
N GLY A 53 -18.68 -5.95 -11.14
CA GLY A 53 -19.17 -7.02 -10.27
C GLY A 53 -18.99 -8.42 -10.86
N ARG A 54 -18.22 -8.57 -11.95
CA ARG A 54 -18.04 -9.85 -12.64
C ARG A 54 -16.81 -10.56 -12.11
N ALA A 55 -17.03 -11.59 -11.29
CA ALA A 55 -15.97 -12.44 -10.75
C ALA A 55 -14.98 -12.95 -11.83
N ILE A 56 -15.50 -13.34 -13.01
CA ILE A 56 -14.66 -13.82 -14.12
C ILE A 56 -13.73 -12.74 -14.68
N ALA A 57 -14.13 -11.46 -14.66
CA ALA A 57 -13.29 -10.36 -15.13
C ALA A 57 -12.11 -10.13 -14.19
N TYR A 58 -12.33 -10.24 -12.87
CA TYR A 58 -11.24 -10.17 -11.90
C TYR A 58 -10.30 -11.36 -12.02
N LEU A 59 -10.83 -12.58 -12.13
CA LEU A 59 -9.99 -13.77 -12.29
C LEU A 59 -9.13 -13.70 -13.55
N ALA A 60 -9.62 -13.09 -14.64
CA ALA A 60 -8.86 -12.89 -15.86
C ALA A 60 -7.69 -11.88 -15.72
N MET A 61 -7.66 -11.07 -14.66
CA MET A 61 -6.52 -10.19 -14.37
C MET A 61 -5.38 -10.93 -13.65
N LEU A 62 -5.63 -12.13 -13.14
CA LEU A 62 -4.64 -12.90 -12.37
C LEU A 62 -3.87 -13.84 -13.28
N SER A 63 -2.67 -14.23 -12.84
CA SER A 63 -1.98 -15.37 -13.46
C SER A 63 -2.84 -16.63 -13.36
N PRO A 64 -2.75 -17.58 -14.31
CA PRO A 64 -3.55 -18.81 -14.27
C PRO A 64 -3.36 -19.61 -12.99
N SER A 65 -2.14 -19.65 -12.46
CA SER A 65 -1.82 -20.33 -11.20
C SER A 65 -2.54 -19.70 -10.01
N MET A 66 -2.65 -18.36 -9.95
CA MET A 66 -3.39 -17.64 -8.91
C MET A 66 -4.91 -17.79 -9.08
N ALA A 67 -5.42 -17.69 -10.30
CA ALA A 67 -6.84 -17.85 -10.60
C ALA A 67 -7.36 -19.26 -10.25
N ALA A 68 -6.48 -20.28 -10.29
CA ALA A 68 -6.82 -21.65 -9.93
C ALA A 68 -7.01 -21.85 -8.42
N GLN A 69 -6.40 -21.03 -7.57
CA GLN A 69 -6.38 -21.25 -6.12
C GLN A 69 -7.77 -21.11 -5.47
N PRO A 70 -8.17 -22.03 -4.58
CA PRO A 70 -9.44 -21.94 -3.86
C PRO A 70 -9.59 -20.67 -3.02
N SER A 71 -8.51 -20.24 -2.36
CA SER A 71 -8.45 -18.99 -1.57
C SER A 71 -8.74 -17.76 -2.43
N THR A 72 -8.18 -17.71 -3.64
CA THR A 72 -8.46 -16.64 -4.61
C THR A 72 -9.95 -16.59 -4.95
N ARG A 73 -10.58 -17.73 -5.24
CA ARG A 73 -12.01 -17.77 -5.57
C ARG A 73 -12.87 -17.29 -4.40
N GLN A 74 -12.50 -17.65 -3.17
CA GLN A 74 -13.17 -17.16 -1.96
C GLN A 74 -13.00 -15.64 -1.79
N PHE A 75 -11.80 -15.10 -2.04
CA PHE A 75 -11.56 -13.66 -2.04
C PHE A 75 -12.44 -12.95 -3.07
N VAL A 76 -12.47 -13.46 -4.31
CA VAL A 76 -13.26 -12.88 -5.41
C VAL A 76 -14.75 -12.90 -5.07
N ALA A 77 -15.27 -14.02 -4.56
CA ALA A 77 -16.67 -14.14 -4.19
C ALA A 77 -17.11 -13.15 -3.10
N ARG A 78 -16.19 -12.72 -2.22
CA ARG A 78 -16.47 -11.78 -1.14
C ARG A 78 -16.31 -10.31 -1.55
N ASN A 79 -15.37 -10.03 -2.45
CA ASN A 79 -14.95 -8.67 -2.74
C ASN A 79 -15.45 -8.14 -4.09
N ILE A 80 -15.74 -9.03 -5.05
CA ILE A 80 -16.22 -8.68 -6.39
C ILE A 80 -17.71 -8.98 -6.45
N VAL A 81 -18.50 -8.01 -6.03
CA VAL A 81 -19.96 -8.13 -5.88
C VAL A 81 -20.69 -7.20 -6.84
N ALA A 82 -21.90 -7.60 -7.26
CA ALA A 82 -22.71 -6.79 -8.16
C ALA A 82 -23.30 -5.54 -7.46
N GLY A 83 -23.57 -4.51 -8.26
CA GLY A 83 -24.23 -3.27 -7.79
C GLY A 83 -23.29 -2.25 -7.14
N VAL A 84 -21.97 -2.44 -7.27
CA VAL A 84 -20.98 -1.40 -6.97
C VAL A 84 -21.10 -0.29 -8.02
N THR A 85 -21.22 0.96 -7.57
CA THR A 85 -21.44 2.12 -8.45
C THR A 85 -20.21 2.99 -8.60
N ASN A 86 -19.36 3.01 -7.58
CA ASN A 86 -18.12 3.78 -7.56
C ASN A 86 -17.04 2.98 -6.86
N VAL A 87 -15.82 3.06 -7.38
CA VAL A 87 -14.62 2.51 -6.76
C VAL A 87 -13.51 3.54 -6.90
N THR A 88 -12.80 3.79 -5.81
CA THR A 88 -11.60 4.61 -5.79
C THR A 88 -10.47 3.82 -5.17
N ILE A 89 -9.34 3.75 -5.88
CA ILE A 89 -8.14 3.10 -5.39
C ILE A 89 -7.11 4.15 -5.00
N LYS A 90 -6.61 4.03 -3.78
CA LYS A 90 -5.50 4.83 -3.28
C LYS A 90 -4.32 3.93 -2.97
N GLU A 91 -3.22 4.14 -3.67
CA GLU A 91 -1.96 3.48 -3.34
C GLU A 91 -1.42 4.05 -2.01
N LEU A 92 -1.09 3.15 -1.08
CA LEU A 92 -0.45 3.51 0.19
C LEU A 92 1.07 3.36 0.13
N GLY A 93 1.55 2.43 -0.69
CA GLY A 93 2.97 2.22 -0.93
C GLY A 93 3.27 0.92 -1.64
N ARG A 94 4.54 0.74 -1.96
CA ARG A 94 5.07 -0.44 -2.65
C ARG A 94 6.26 -1.00 -1.91
N LEU A 95 6.36 -2.32 -1.94
CA LEU A 95 7.51 -3.07 -1.47
C LEU A 95 8.06 -3.89 -2.64
N PRO A 96 9.39 -3.97 -2.81
CA PRO A 96 9.97 -4.84 -3.81
C PRO A 96 9.63 -6.31 -3.50
N LEU A 97 9.39 -7.11 -4.53
CA LEU A 97 9.28 -8.56 -4.38
C LEU A 97 10.67 -9.20 -4.37
N SER A 98 10.91 -10.15 -3.47
CA SER A 98 12.23 -10.75 -3.26
C SER A 98 12.66 -11.71 -4.38
N ASP A 99 11.71 -12.28 -5.10
CA ASP A 99 11.92 -13.28 -6.15
C ASP A 99 11.87 -12.68 -7.57
N VAL A 100 11.86 -11.35 -7.69
CA VAL A 100 11.70 -10.62 -8.95
C VAL A 100 12.81 -9.58 -9.09
N PRO A 101 13.38 -9.35 -10.29
CA PRO A 101 14.32 -8.26 -10.51
C PRO A 101 13.78 -6.90 -10.03
N GLU A 102 14.68 -6.05 -9.53
CA GLU A 102 14.32 -4.70 -9.09
C GLU A 102 13.62 -3.95 -10.23
N GLY A 103 12.52 -3.27 -9.91
CA GLY A 103 11.73 -2.56 -10.90
C GLY A 103 10.66 -3.40 -11.61
N GLN A 104 10.77 -4.74 -11.58
CA GLN A 104 9.90 -5.66 -12.34
C GLN A 104 8.81 -6.33 -11.51
N GLY A 105 8.79 -6.14 -10.18
CA GLY A 105 7.77 -6.72 -9.32
C GLY A 105 7.58 -5.97 -8.01
N TYR A 106 6.32 -5.81 -7.61
CA TYR A 106 5.95 -5.05 -6.41
C TYR A 106 4.80 -5.72 -5.66
N ALA A 107 4.90 -5.73 -4.33
CA ALA A 107 3.74 -5.85 -3.47
C ALA A 107 3.16 -4.45 -3.26
N VAL A 108 1.98 -4.21 -3.83
CA VAL A 108 1.30 -2.91 -3.81
C VAL A 108 0.28 -2.92 -2.67
N LEU A 109 0.50 -2.10 -1.66
CA LEU A 109 -0.46 -1.85 -0.59
C LEU A 109 -1.41 -0.73 -1.03
N MET A 110 -2.71 -0.98 -0.99
CA MET A 110 -3.72 -0.01 -1.44
C MET A 110 -4.97 -0.02 -0.57
N GLU A 111 -5.64 1.12 -0.50
CA GLU A 111 -7.01 1.23 0.00
C GLU A 111 -7.97 1.17 -1.19
N VAL A 112 -8.99 0.32 -1.07
CA VAL A 112 -10.08 0.20 -2.02
C VAL A 112 -11.34 0.70 -1.33
N PHE A 113 -11.77 1.89 -1.72
CA PHE A 113 -13.08 2.41 -1.34
C PHE A 113 -14.10 2.01 -2.41
N ARG A 114 -15.24 1.44 -2.00
CA ARG A 114 -16.33 1.06 -2.89
C ARG A 114 -17.67 1.52 -2.35
N GLU A 115 -18.52 2.02 -3.24
CA GLU A 115 -19.89 2.42 -2.94
C GLU A 115 -20.88 1.41 -3.52
N GLN A 116 -21.86 1.00 -2.72
CA GLN A 116 -22.91 0.07 -3.11
C GLN A 116 -24.23 0.46 -2.44
N ARG A 117 -25.24 0.80 -3.25
CA ARG A 117 -26.64 1.04 -2.79
C ARG A 117 -26.75 1.94 -1.55
N LEU A 118 -25.99 3.04 -1.51
CA LEU A 118 -25.91 4.04 -0.40
C LEU A 118 -25.00 3.69 0.79
N ALA A 119 -24.27 2.57 0.75
CA ALA A 119 -23.23 2.26 1.72
C ALA A 119 -21.84 2.38 1.09
N GLY A 120 -20.90 2.98 1.83
CA GLY A 120 -19.47 2.96 1.51
C GLY A 120 -18.75 1.87 2.31
N ASN A 121 -17.82 1.16 1.67
CA ASN A 121 -16.91 0.25 2.36
C ASN A 121 -15.47 0.55 1.95
N VAL A 122 -14.56 0.52 2.93
CA VAL A 122 -13.12 0.60 2.70
C VAL A 122 -12.47 -0.72 3.11
N ALA A 123 -11.54 -1.18 2.29
CA ALA A 123 -10.69 -2.33 2.60
C ALA A 123 -9.26 -2.06 2.17
N THR A 124 -8.30 -2.52 2.97
CA THR A 124 -6.88 -2.48 2.60
C THR A 124 -6.51 -3.79 1.92
N TRP A 125 -5.96 -3.70 0.70
CA TRP A 125 -5.54 -4.83 -0.10
C TRP A 125 -4.03 -4.82 -0.29
N LEU A 126 -3.44 -6.01 -0.40
CA LEU A 126 -2.07 -6.21 -0.83
C LEU A 126 -2.10 -7.04 -2.12
N LEU A 127 -1.63 -6.47 -3.23
CA LEU A 127 -1.60 -7.13 -4.53
C LEU A 127 -0.15 -7.27 -5.00
N ASN A 128 0.24 -8.48 -5.39
CA ASN A 128 1.53 -8.71 -6.03
C ASN A 128 1.37 -8.47 -7.54
N VAL A 129 2.08 -7.46 -8.05
CA VAL A 129 2.15 -7.14 -9.47
C VAL A 129 3.52 -7.57 -9.98
N ARG A 130 3.53 -8.45 -10.97
CA ARG A 130 4.74 -8.98 -11.62
C ARG A 130 4.76 -8.59 -13.10
N ARG A 131 5.93 -8.19 -13.59
CA ARG A 131 6.20 -7.78 -14.97
C ARG A 131 7.46 -8.45 -15.53
N ASP A 132 8.01 -9.41 -14.78
CA ASP A 132 9.22 -10.12 -15.14
C ASP A 132 8.94 -11.29 -16.09
N ILE A 133 7.81 -11.98 -15.92
CA ILE A 133 7.47 -13.17 -16.69
C ILE A 133 5.97 -13.14 -17.04
N ASP A 134 5.66 -13.33 -18.32
CA ASP A 134 4.31 -13.59 -18.79
C ASP A 134 3.85 -14.97 -18.27
N PRO A 135 2.81 -15.01 -17.43
CA PRO A 135 2.36 -16.24 -16.81
C PRO A 135 1.71 -17.24 -17.79
N LEU A 136 1.42 -16.84 -19.03
CA LEU A 136 0.88 -17.73 -20.06
C LEU A 136 1.97 -18.43 -20.86
N THR A 137 3.07 -17.72 -21.16
CA THR A 137 4.15 -18.21 -22.01
C THR A 137 5.40 -18.63 -21.21
N ASN A 138 5.47 -18.26 -19.93
CA ASN A 138 6.64 -18.42 -19.08
C ASN A 138 7.92 -17.79 -19.69
N GLN A 139 7.73 -16.72 -20.46
CA GLN A 139 8.79 -15.92 -21.06
C GLN A 139 8.77 -14.51 -20.48
N PRO A 140 9.87 -13.75 -20.51
CA PRO A 140 9.84 -12.35 -20.14
C PRO A 140 8.81 -11.58 -20.97
N PHE A 141 8.13 -10.61 -20.34
CA PHE A 141 7.33 -9.66 -21.11
C PHE A 141 8.27 -8.96 -22.09
N ARG A 142 7.97 -9.02 -23.40
CA ARG A 142 8.74 -8.26 -24.38
C ARG A 142 8.51 -6.78 -24.10
N ASP A 143 9.59 -6.02 -23.94
CA ASP A 143 9.53 -4.57 -23.89
C ASP A 143 8.74 -4.09 -25.12
N GLY A 144 7.60 -3.43 -24.85
CA GLY A 144 6.86 -2.66 -25.84
C GLY A 144 7.32 -1.22 -25.79
#